data_AF-A0AAD7X2N6-F1
#
_entry.id   AF-A0AAD7X2N6-F1
#
_cell.length_a   1.000
_cell.length_b   1.000
_cell.length_c   1.000
_cell.angle_alpha   90.00
_cell.angle_beta   90.00
_cell.angle_gamma   90.00
#
_symmetry.space_group_name_H-M   'P 1'
#
loop_
_entity.id
_entity.type
_entity.pdbx_description
1 polymer ?
#
loop_
_entity_poly.entity_id
_entity_poly.type
_entity_poly.pdbx_seq_one_letter_code
_entity_poly.pdbx_strand_id
1 'polypeptide(L)'
;MVGEVEMTDPELRKAHVHTVKTREVSSMVNRFTKFSDWSRAVRAVARLKRFVKEFKGLQPRTNEATNIEERREAEIFIIKLVQEEAFSEDIQKIKLQKRDT
;
A
#
# COMPACT_ATOMS: atom_id res chain seq x y z
N MET A 1 21.31 39.83 1.75
CA MET A 1 19.95 40.06 2.29
C MET A 1 18.98 39.42 1.32
N VAL A 2 18.32 38.34 1.71
CA VAL A 2 17.21 37.76 0.93
C VAL A 2 15.98 38.57 1.32
N GLY A 3 15.39 39.30 0.38
CA GLY A 3 14.24 40.17 0.63
C GLY A 3 13.02 39.37 1.09
N GLU A 4 12.27 39.93 2.04
CA GLU A 4 11.01 39.33 2.50
C GLU A 4 10.03 39.27 1.34
N VAL A 5 9.44 38.10 1.12
CA VAL A 5 8.48 37.88 0.03
C VAL A 5 7.10 38.27 0.54
N GLU A 6 6.53 39.35 -0.01
CA GLU A 6 5.17 39.77 0.30
C GLU A 6 4.14 38.79 -0.29
N MET A 7 3.28 38.24 0.57
CA MET A 7 2.25 37.25 0.20
C MET A 7 1.17 37.77 -0.78
N THR A 8 1.17 39.07 -1.06
CA THR A 8 0.22 39.78 -1.93
C THR A 8 0.78 40.14 -3.30
N ASP A 9 2.00 39.72 -3.62
CA ASP A 9 2.61 39.95 -4.93
C ASP A 9 1.80 39.26 -6.05
N PRO A 10 1.27 40.01 -7.03
CA PRO A 10 0.47 39.47 -8.13
C PRO A 10 1.25 38.53 -9.06
N GLU A 11 2.58 38.58 -9.06
CA GLU A 11 3.45 37.67 -9.83
C GLU A 11 3.61 36.30 -9.14
N LEU A 12 3.22 36.17 -7.87
CA LEU A 12 3.23 34.91 -7.14
C LEU A 12 1.97 34.08 -7.44
N ARG A 13 2.17 32.97 -8.15
CA ARG A 13 1.10 31.98 -8.38
C ARG A 13 0.73 31.26 -7.09
N LYS A 14 -0.48 31.52 -6.58
CA LYS A 14 -1.05 30.78 -5.43
C LYS A 14 -1.34 29.33 -5.82
N ALA A 15 -0.54 28.40 -5.33
CA ALA A 15 -0.80 26.96 -5.47
C ALA A 15 -1.99 26.57 -4.59
N HIS A 16 -3.11 26.21 -5.21
CA HIS A 16 -4.28 25.70 -4.50
C HIS A 16 -4.20 24.18 -4.47
N VAL A 17 -4.03 23.62 -3.27
CA VAL A 17 -4.05 22.16 -3.05
C VAL A 17 -5.40 21.80 -2.45
N HIS A 18 -6.22 21.08 -3.21
CA HIS A 18 -7.50 20.58 -2.74
C HIS A 18 -7.31 19.21 -2.07
N THR A 19 -7.58 19.14 -0.76
CA THR A 19 -7.62 17.85 -0.04
C THR A 19 -8.92 17.13 -0.35
N VAL A 20 -8.89 16.21 -1.31
CA VAL A 20 -10.05 15.37 -1.64
C VAL A 20 -10.08 14.17 -0.70
N LYS A 21 -11.11 14.09 0.15
CA LYS A 21 -11.43 12.88 0.91
C LYS A 21 -12.22 11.93 0.03
N THR A 22 -11.54 11.01 -0.65
CA THR A 22 -12.20 9.96 -1.43
C THR A 22 -12.71 8.88 -0.49
N ARG A 23 -14.01 8.57 -0.52
CA ARG A 23 -14.53 7.34 0.12
C ARG A 23 -13.94 6.16 -0.65
N GLU A 24 -13.31 5.20 0.03
CA GLU A 24 -12.88 3.97 -0.66
C GLU A 24 -14.11 3.21 -1.16
N VAL A 25 -14.37 3.32 -2.46
CA VAL A 25 -15.53 2.67 -3.12
C VAL A 25 -15.32 1.16 -3.25
N SER A 26 -14.08 0.67 -3.16
CA SER A 26 -13.75 -0.75 -3.33
C SER A 26 -12.64 -1.20 -2.37
N SER A 27 -12.87 -2.32 -1.68
CA SER A 27 -11.88 -2.98 -0.81
C SER A 27 -10.58 -3.28 -1.56
N MET A 28 -9.47 -3.42 -0.83
CA MET A 28 -8.18 -3.77 -1.42
C MET A 28 -8.25 -5.16 -2.11
N VAL A 29 -8.97 -6.11 -1.53
CA VAL A 29 -9.16 -7.45 -2.12
C VAL A 29 -9.91 -7.38 -3.45
N ASN A 30 -10.92 -6.50 -3.56
CA ASN A 30 -11.60 -6.23 -4.84
C ASN A 30 -10.67 -5.67 -5.92
N ARG A 31 -9.48 -5.14 -5.59
CA ARG A 31 -8.49 -4.73 -6.59
C ARG A 31 -7.69 -5.92 -7.11
N PHE A 32 -7.56 -6.99 -6.34
CA PHE A 32 -6.85 -8.19 -6.77
C PHE A 32 -7.59 -8.94 -7.87
N THR A 33 -8.92 -8.84 -7.94
CA THR A 33 -9.73 -9.44 -9.01
C THR A 33 -9.50 -8.80 -10.38
N LYS A 34 -8.90 -7.61 -10.44
CA LYS A 34 -8.54 -6.93 -11.69
C LYS A 34 -7.31 -7.53 -12.39
N PHE A 35 -6.53 -8.36 -11.70
CA PHE A 35 -5.41 -9.06 -12.30
C PHE A 35 -5.91 -10.29 -13.05
N SER A 36 -5.38 -10.51 -14.25
CA SER A 36 -5.76 -11.64 -15.10
C SER A 36 -5.26 -13.00 -14.59
N ASP A 37 -4.23 -13.00 -13.75
CA ASP A 37 -3.73 -14.21 -13.10
C ASP A 37 -3.08 -13.88 -11.75
N TRP A 38 -2.99 -14.93 -10.92
CA TRP A 38 -2.41 -14.88 -9.59
C TRP A 38 -0.96 -14.36 -9.60
N SER A 39 -0.13 -14.80 -10.55
CA SER A 39 1.28 -14.43 -10.60
C SER A 39 1.47 -12.92 -10.81
N ARG A 40 0.61 -12.29 -11.61
CA ARG A 40 0.63 -10.84 -11.86
C ARG A 40 0.24 -10.07 -10.60
N ALA A 41 -0.76 -10.53 -9.85
CA ALA A 41 -1.13 -9.93 -8.57
C ALA A 41 0.03 -10.01 -7.56
N VAL A 42 0.64 -11.19 -7.42
CA VAL A 42 1.79 -11.41 -6.53
C VAL A 42 2.98 -10.53 -6.90
N ARG A 43 3.35 -10.47 -8.18
CA ARG A 43 4.47 -9.63 -8.66
C ARG A 43 4.21 -8.15 -8.40
N ALA A 44 2.99 -7.68 -8.64
CA ALA A 44 2.62 -6.29 -8.38
C ALA A 44 2.75 -5.94 -6.89
N VAL A 45 2.21 -6.77 -6.00
CA VAL A 45 2.32 -6.57 -4.55
C VAL A 45 3.77 -6.67 -4.07
N ALA A 46 4.55 -7.63 -4.57
CA ALA A 46 5.97 -7.74 -4.28
C ALA A 46 6.74 -6.47 -4.68
N ARG A 47 6.46 -5.91 -5.88
CA ARG A 47 7.10 -4.69 -6.35
C ARG A 47 6.74 -3.48 -5.49
N LEU A 48 5.48 -3.36 -5.07
CA LEU A 48 5.02 -2.31 -4.17
C LEU A 48 5.72 -2.40 -2.80
N LYS A 49 5.83 -3.61 -2.22
CA LYS A 49 6.56 -3.82 -0.96
C LYS A 49 8.04 -3.42 -1.08
N ARG A 50 8.70 -3.80 -2.18
CA ARG A 50 10.08 -3.37 -2.47
C ARG A 50 10.17 -1.85 -2.63
N PHE A 51 9.25 -1.23 -3.36
CA PHE A 51 9.21 0.22 -3.53
C PHE A 51 9.12 0.96 -2.20
N VAL A 52 8.31 0.47 -1.25
CA VAL A 52 8.23 1.06 0.09
C VAL A 52 9.57 0.94 0.84
N LYS A 53 10.28 -0.19 0.73
CA LYS A 53 11.62 -0.35 1.32
C LYS A 53 12.64 0.60 0.69
N GLU A 54 12.61 0.74 -0.64
CA GLU A 54 13.46 1.69 -1.40
C GLU A 54 13.17 3.14 -0.99
N PHE A 55 11.90 3.52 -0.92
CA PHE A 55 11.47 4.87 -0.52
C PHE A 55 11.87 5.21 0.91
N LYS A 56 11.83 4.24 1.82
CA LYS A 56 12.26 4.39 3.22
C LYS A 56 13.78 4.32 3.41
N GLY A 57 14.56 4.11 2.34
CA GLY A 57 16.01 3.98 2.41
C GLY A 57 16.50 2.69 3.09
N LEU A 58 15.63 1.69 3.27
CA LEU A 58 15.99 0.39 3.87
C LEU A 58 16.73 -0.52 2.89
N GLN A 59 16.62 -0.24 1.58
CA GLN A 59 17.25 -1.00 0.52
C GLN A 59 17.57 -0.06 -0.66
N PRO A 60 18.72 -0.22 -1.34
CA PRO A 60 19.02 0.57 -2.54
C PRO A 60 18.00 0.28 -3.64
N ARG A 61 17.66 1.31 -4.41
CA ARG A 61 16.81 1.15 -5.58
C ARG A 61 17.56 0.40 -6.67
N THR A 62 16.97 -0.69 -7.11
CA THR A 62 17.51 -1.55 -8.15
C THR A 62 16.39 -1.78 -9.16
N ASN A 63 16.64 -1.56 -10.45
CA ASN A 63 15.64 -1.76 -11.51
C ASN A 63 15.46 -3.25 -11.89
N GLU A 64 15.80 -4.15 -10.99
CA GLU A 64 15.73 -5.58 -11.19
C GLU A 64 14.31 -6.12 -10.94
N ALA A 65 14.04 -7.31 -11.46
CA ALA A 65 12.82 -8.04 -11.15
C ALA A 65 12.75 -8.41 -9.66
N THR A 66 11.55 -8.69 -9.15
CA THR A 66 11.37 -9.20 -7.78
C THR A 66 11.92 -10.61 -7.65
N ASN A 67 12.58 -10.90 -6.53
CA ASN A 67 13.13 -12.23 -6.23
C ASN A 67 12.04 -13.21 -5.72
N ILE A 68 12.43 -14.45 -5.46
CA ILE A 68 11.50 -15.53 -5.05
C ILE A 68 10.95 -15.27 -3.65
N GLU A 69 11.80 -14.78 -2.74
CA GLU A 69 11.47 -14.49 -1.36
C GLU A 69 10.44 -13.35 -1.26
N GLU A 70 10.65 -12.27 -2.02
CA GLU A 70 9.72 -11.14 -2.13
C GLU A 70 8.34 -11.58 -2.65
N ARG A 71 8.32 -12.50 -3.62
CA ARG A 71 7.07 -13.06 -4.15
C ARG A 71 6.38 -13.94 -3.12
N ARG A 72 7.11 -14.82 -2.42
CA ARG A 72 6.56 -15.63 -1.33
C ARG A 72 5.98 -14.78 -0.21
N GLU A 73 6.69 -13.73 0.20
CA GLU A 73 6.19 -12.77 1.19
C GLU A 73 4.94 -12.03 0.71
N ALA A 74 4.83 -11.74 -0.58
CA ALA A 74 3.66 -11.11 -1.18
C ALA A 74 2.47 -12.09 -1.24
N GLU A 75 2.69 -13.36 -1.59
CA GLU A 75 1.67 -14.41 -1.58
C GLU A 75 1.04 -14.56 -0.20
N ILE A 76 1.87 -14.73 0.83
CA ILE A 76 1.40 -14.85 2.23
C ILE A 76 0.62 -13.61 2.63
N PHE A 77 1.08 -12.42 2.24
CA PHE A 77 0.38 -11.17 2.53
C PHE A 77 -1.01 -11.10 1.88
N ILE A 78 -1.10 -11.43 0.58
CA ILE A 78 -2.38 -11.41 -0.15
C ILE A 78 -3.34 -12.43 0.46
N ILE A 79 -2.89 -13.65 0.74
CA ILE A 79 -3.72 -14.70 1.34
C ILE A 79 -4.26 -14.25 2.69
N LYS A 80 -3.41 -13.68 3.56
CA LYS A 80 -3.85 -13.15 4.86
C LYS A 80 -4.90 -12.04 4.69
N LEU A 81 -4.70 -11.14 3.75
CA LEU A 81 -5.65 -10.05 3.48
C LEU A 81 -7.02 -10.60 3.04
N VAL A 82 -7.02 -11.59 2.13
CA VAL A 82 -8.24 -12.25 1.66
C VAL A 82 -8.92 -13.02 2.80
N GLN A 83 -8.15 -13.71 3.63
CA GLN A 83 -8.68 -14.43 4.79
C GLN A 83 -9.30 -13.48 5.82
N GLU A 84 -8.66 -12.34 6.10
CA GLU A 84 -9.19 -11.32 6.99
C GLU A 84 -10.48 -10.72 6.46
N GLU A 85 -10.63 -10.53 5.15
CA GLU A 85 -11.86 -10.03 4.54
C GLU A 85 -12.98 -11.10 4.53
N ALA A 86 -12.66 -12.36 4.20
CA ALA A 86 -13.64 -13.43 4.04
C ALA A 86 -14.07 -14.09 5.37
N PHE A 87 -13.18 -14.15 6.36
CA PHE A 87 -13.37 -14.89 7.61
C PHE A 87 -13.13 -14.01 8.84
N SER A 88 -13.46 -12.72 8.75
CA SER A 88 -13.19 -11.74 9.81
C SER A 88 -13.73 -12.18 11.18
N GLU A 89 -14.98 -12.67 11.22
CA GLU A 89 -15.66 -13.12 12.43
C GLU A 89 -14.99 -14.36 13.05
N ASP A 90 -14.70 -15.39 12.24
CA ASP A 90 -14.05 -16.61 12.69
C ASP A 90 -12.64 -16.32 13.23
N ILE A 91 -11.88 -15.48 12.53
CA ILE A 91 -10.54 -15.05 12.97
C ILE A 91 -10.63 -14.30 14.30
N GLN A 92 -11.63 -13.44 14.49
CA GLN A 92 -11.83 -12.74 15.76
C GLN A 92 -12.18 -13.72 16.89
N LYS A 93 -13.08 -14.67 16.64
CA LYS A 93 -13.48 -15.69 17.62
C LYS A 93 -12.29 -16.54 18.06
N ILE A 94 -11.47 -17.01 17.12
CA ILE A 94 -10.25 -17.79 17.41
C ILE A 94 -9.24 -16.95 18.20
N LYS A 95 -9.07 -15.66 17.88
CA LYS A 95 -8.17 -14.75 18.60
C LYS A 95 -8.61 -14.51 20.04
N LEU A 96 -9.92 -14.43 20.30
CA LEU A 96 -10.47 -14.29 21.66
C LEU A 96 -10.22 -15.55 22.47
N GLN A 97 -10.54 -16.73 21.93
CA GLN A 97 -10.32 -18.01 22.61
C GLN A 97 -8.85 -18.24 23.01
N LYS A 98 -7.91 -17.84 22.16
CA LYS A 98 -6.46 -17.91 22.46
C LYS A 98 -5.99 -16.98 23.59
N ARG A 99 -6.75 -15.96 23.97
CA ARG A 99 -6.39 -15.04 25.07
C ARG A 99 -6.88 -15.54 26.43
N ASP A 100 -7.86 -16.43 26.42
CA ASP A 100 -8.48 -16.99 27.62
C ASP A 100 -7.83 -18.32 28.06
N THR A 101 -6.79 -18.78 27.35
CA THR A 101 -6.00 -19.98 27.66
C THR A 101 -4.55 -19.60 27.92
#